data_AF-A0A9W7XWQ3-F1
#
_entry.id   AF-A0A9W7XWQ3-F1
#
_cell.length_a   1.000
_cell.length_b   1.000
_cell.length_c   1.000
_cell.angle_alpha   90.00
_cell.angle_beta   90.00
_cell.angle_gamma   90.00
#
_symmetry.space_group_name_H-M   'P 1'
#
loop_
_entity.id
_entity.type
_entity.pdbx_description
1 polymer ?
#
loop_
_entity_poly.entity_id
_entity_poly.type
_entity_poly.pdbx_seq_one_letter_code
_entity_poly.pdbx_strand_id
1 'polypeptide(L)'
;MTTNTEVSSLSELASQRIPDSEKDKLASDVRLGLDLAFARIEDHKRERAVEETKQTMLTREIQLLKLSTEKHRTRIECLKSVQQSIDTASAISSDINIVSSKNAKTDLYPLYNAYADMHKAAKQAEARCDFDVWTDLQLERAVTTTLHRHFLHLFQTWRPADHPHLLDEILAPLRIYVKTHDVVANVEQLYPFESLLGQTLVPRLKQFVFTEWDPMSDVMTLLLDPLPPVVVAMISDEIGSVLRRFVDGVNPRAIMAEYKHAMASTSKLTGTKTVPPPSSYLDPLRLDRAVLPWLPFIYDRSELTSDVRRKVCAVLNSWIPSKESNPDIMMLVSPWLELLHGKELRKLSSKVIERLELMLRSEPAFGAQGQSLWSFEVLVKWHTYLPFTDWFSLVKGQVLPKFVAHLRQWLEDPGASYAEIADWYWQWRQLYPATIFEQEAVQAEFRKPLIYMAIATARRHRSD
;
A
#
# COMPACT_ATOMS: atom_id res chain seq x y z
N MET A 1 65.42 97.62 13.47
CA MET A 1 65.57 99.08 13.29
C MET A 1 64.28 99.60 12.67
N THR A 2 63.68 100.63 13.29
CA THR A 2 62.68 101.59 12.75
C THR A 2 61.35 101.01 12.24
N THR A 3 60.15 101.40 12.68
CA THR A 3 59.72 102.62 13.40
C THR A 3 58.39 102.40 14.12
N ASN A 4 58.35 102.85 15.38
CA ASN A 4 57.15 103.18 16.15
C ASN A 4 56.49 104.45 15.56
N THR A 5 55.31 104.35 14.94
CA THR A 5 54.51 105.54 14.55
C THR A 5 52.99 105.34 14.57
N GLU A 6 52.44 104.33 15.27
CA GLU A 6 50.97 104.15 15.31
C GLU A 6 50.33 104.41 16.69
N VAL A 7 51.12 104.70 17.73
CA VAL A 7 50.59 104.86 19.09
C VAL A 7 50.16 106.31 19.40
N SER A 8 50.45 107.28 18.52
CA SER A 8 50.07 108.69 18.77
C SER A 8 48.65 109.05 18.30
N SER A 9 48.05 108.28 17.39
CA SER A 9 46.73 108.61 16.80
C SER A 9 45.53 108.10 17.62
N LEU A 10 45.75 107.21 18.60
CA LEU A 10 44.69 106.67 19.45
C LEU A 10 44.37 107.53 20.68
N SER A 11 45.29 108.42 21.08
CA SER A 11 45.06 109.31 22.24
C SER A 11 44.29 110.59 21.90
N GLU A 12 44.28 111.03 20.64
CA GLU A 12 43.50 112.21 20.19
C GLU A 12 42.03 111.89 19.91
N LEU A 13 41.68 110.62 19.64
CA LEU A 13 40.28 110.19 19.48
C LEU A 13 39.53 109.98 20.80
N ALA A 14 40.23 109.91 21.94
CA ALA A 14 39.63 109.65 23.25
C ALA A 14 39.04 110.90 23.94
N SER A 15 39.25 112.11 23.42
CA SER A 15 38.81 113.37 24.06
C SER A 15 37.54 114.00 23.45
N GLN A 16 36.96 113.41 22.41
CA GLN A 16 35.64 113.82 21.91
C GLN A 16 34.52 113.12 22.70
N ARG A 17 33.83 113.86 23.58
CA ARG A 17 32.58 113.41 24.19
C ARG A 17 31.53 113.26 23.09
N ILE A 18 31.29 112.02 22.69
CA ILE A 18 30.18 111.61 21.81
C ILE A 18 28.86 112.06 22.49
N PRO A 19 28.00 112.83 21.82
CA PRO A 19 26.70 113.26 22.36
C PRO A 19 25.81 112.06 22.70
N ASP A 20 25.04 112.12 23.79
CA ASP A 20 24.32 110.96 24.34
C ASP A 20 23.34 110.31 23.33
N SER A 21 22.81 111.05 22.35
CA SER A 21 21.98 110.47 21.26
C SER A 21 22.75 109.56 20.29
N GLU A 22 24.05 109.81 20.09
CA GLU A 22 24.91 108.97 19.26
C GLU A 22 25.40 107.74 20.02
N LYS A 23 25.57 107.84 21.36
CA LYS A 23 25.81 106.68 22.21
C LYS A 23 24.62 105.74 22.26
N ASP A 24 23.39 106.27 22.35
CA ASP A 24 22.17 105.45 22.35
C ASP A 24 21.94 104.78 20.98
N LYS A 25 22.24 105.47 19.87
CA LYS A 25 22.24 104.88 18.52
C LYS A 25 23.31 103.80 18.38
N LEU A 26 24.55 104.08 18.82
CA LEU A 26 25.63 103.09 18.78
C LEU A 26 25.32 101.87 19.66
N ALA A 27 24.71 102.08 20.83
CA ALA A 27 24.27 101.00 21.72
C ALA A 27 23.13 100.18 21.10
N SER A 28 22.19 100.83 20.42
CA SER A 28 21.11 100.18 19.67
C SER A 28 21.65 99.38 18.48
N ASP A 29 22.60 99.94 17.71
CA ASP A 29 23.21 99.29 16.55
C ASP A 29 24.11 98.11 16.98
N VAL A 30 24.85 98.26 18.08
CA VAL A 30 25.61 97.16 18.69
C VAL A 30 24.67 96.07 19.21
N ARG A 31 23.52 96.44 19.81
CA ARG A 31 22.52 95.48 20.28
C ARG A 31 21.85 94.74 19.12
N LEU A 32 21.48 95.44 18.05
CA LEU A 32 20.96 94.83 16.82
C LEU A 32 21.99 93.91 16.16
N GLY A 33 23.26 94.32 16.12
CA GLY A 33 24.36 93.50 15.65
C GLY A 33 24.58 92.24 16.48
N LEU A 34 24.43 92.34 17.81
CA LEU A 34 24.46 91.21 18.75
C LEU A 34 23.26 90.28 18.55
N ASP A 35 22.05 90.82 18.42
CA ASP A 35 20.83 90.04 18.21
C ASP A 35 20.86 89.30 16.86
N LEU A 36 21.35 89.94 15.78
CA LEU A 36 21.58 89.30 14.49
C LEU A 36 22.66 88.22 14.56
N ALA A 37 23.74 88.46 15.30
CA ALA A 37 24.78 87.46 15.52
C ALA A 37 24.26 86.25 16.33
N PHE A 38 23.44 86.49 17.36
CA PHE A 38 22.81 85.42 18.14
C PHE A 38 21.81 84.62 17.30
N ALA A 39 20.95 85.28 16.51
CA ALA A 39 20.03 84.61 15.59
C ALA A 39 20.79 83.71 14.59
N ARG A 40 21.91 84.20 14.03
CA ARG A 40 22.76 83.42 13.11
C ARG A 40 23.44 82.23 13.81
N ILE A 41 23.86 82.39 15.06
CA ILE A 41 24.40 81.30 15.87
C ILE A 41 23.32 80.26 16.19
N GLU A 42 22.08 80.68 16.48
CA GLU A 42 20.95 79.78 16.71
C GLU A 42 20.56 79.02 15.44
N ASP A 43 20.51 79.68 14.28
CA ASP A 43 20.25 79.03 13.00
C ASP A 43 21.35 78.03 12.66
N HIS A 44 22.63 78.38 12.84
CA HIS A 44 23.73 77.43 12.68
C HIS A 44 23.66 76.25 13.67
N LYS A 45 23.18 76.47 14.90
CA LYS A 45 22.94 75.38 15.86
C LYS A 45 21.81 74.46 15.39
N ARG A 46 20.72 75.01 14.85
CA ARG A 46 19.60 74.23 14.30
C ARG A 46 20.03 73.45 13.07
N GLU A 47 20.73 74.08 12.13
CA GLU A 47 21.32 73.41 10.96
C GLU A 47 22.24 72.27 11.37
N ARG A 48 23.11 72.50 12.36
CA ARG A 48 24.00 71.46 12.89
C ARG A 48 23.23 70.30 13.51
N ALA A 49 22.18 70.57 14.29
CA ALA A 49 21.33 69.53 14.85
C ALA A 49 20.59 68.72 13.77
N VAL A 50 20.08 69.39 12.73
CA VAL A 50 19.45 68.72 11.57
C VAL A 50 20.47 67.86 10.84
N GLU A 51 21.69 68.36 10.61
CA GLU A 51 22.74 67.60 9.93
C GLU A 51 23.19 66.40 10.76
N GLU A 52 23.30 66.53 12.09
CA GLU A 52 23.62 65.43 13.01
C GLU A 52 22.52 64.35 12.99
N THR A 53 21.24 64.74 13.02
CA THR A 53 20.13 63.76 12.90
C THR A 53 20.14 63.05 11.55
N LYS A 54 20.41 63.77 10.45
CA LYS A 54 20.55 63.19 9.12
C LYS A 54 21.73 62.23 9.03
N GLN A 55 22.88 62.59 9.59
CA GLN A 55 24.06 61.72 9.65
C GLN A 55 23.80 60.44 10.45
N THR A 56 23.11 60.52 11.58
CA THR A 56 22.76 59.33 12.36
C THR A 56 21.78 58.41 11.62
N MET A 57 20.77 58.97 10.93
CA MET A 57 19.86 58.18 10.08
C MET A 57 20.60 57.49 8.94
N LEU A 58 21.44 58.22 8.21
CA LEU A 58 22.28 57.65 7.13
C LEU A 58 23.20 56.55 7.65
N THR A 59 23.82 56.75 8.81
CA THR A 59 24.70 55.74 9.41
C THR A 59 23.93 54.47 9.75
N ARG A 60 22.71 54.60 10.28
CA ARG A 60 21.82 53.46 10.58
C ARG A 60 21.39 52.74 9.31
N GLU A 61 21.04 53.47 8.25
CA GLU A 61 20.66 52.88 6.97
C GLU A 61 21.82 52.14 6.31
N ILE A 62 23.03 52.73 6.33
CA ILE A 62 24.26 52.06 5.86
C ILE A 62 24.53 50.78 6.65
N GLN A 63 24.31 50.77 7.97
CA GLN A 63 24.46 49.56 8.79
C GLN A 63 23.45 48.48 8.41
N LEU A 64 22.18 48.84 8.20
CA LEU A 64 21.14 47.91 7.76
C LEU A 64 21.45 47.33 6.37
N LEU A 65 21.88 48.17 5.43
CA LEU A 65 22.29 47.73 4.11
C LEU A 65 23.49 46.80 4.18
N LYS A 66 24.51 47.10 4.99
CA LYS A 66 25.66 46.21 5.20
C LYS A 66 25.26 44.83 5.71
N LEU A 67 24.34 44.79 6.69
CA LEU A 67 23.85 43.54 7.25
C LEU A 67 23.05 42.73 6.23
N SER A 68 22.21 43.40 5.43
CA SER A 68 21.48 42.79 4.31
C SER A 68 22.42 42.25 3.24
N THR A 69 23.43 43.03 2.82
CA THR A 69 24.40 42.60 1.81
C THR A 69 25.21 41.39 2.28
N GLU A 70 25.56 41.32 3.57
CA GLU A 70 26.28 40.16 4.11
C GLU A 70 25.39 38.91 4.12
N LYS A 71 24.10 39.04 4.50
CA LYS A 71 23.11 37.95 4.39
C LYS A 71 22.94 37.47 2.95
N HIS A 72 22.92 38.38 1.98
CA HIS A 72 22.86 38.00 0.57
C HIS A 72 24.17 37.35 0.09
N ARG A 73 25.33 37.82 0.54
CA ARG A 73 26.64 37.24 0.20
C ARG A 73 26.75 35.80 0.68
N THR A 74 26.40 35.52 1.94
CA THR A 74 26.42 34.16 2.49
C THR A 74 25.44 33.24 1.75
N ARG A 75 24.25 33.74 1.37
CA ARG A 75 23.30 32.98 0.56
C ARG A 75 23.86 32.64 -0.83
N ILE A 76 24.50 33.59 -1.51
CA ILE A 76 25.13 33.36 -2.81
C ILE A 76 26.27 32.33 -2.71
N GLU A 77 27.10 32.42 -1.67
CA GLU A 77 28.18 31.44 -1.44
C GLU A 77 27.64 30.03 -1.20
N CYS A 78 26.57 29.88 -0.41
CA CYS A 78 25.92 28.60 -0.20
C CYS A 78 25.32 28.03 -1.50
N LEU A 79 24.63 28.86 -2.29
CA LEU A 79 24.08 28.44 -3.57
C LEU A 79 25.15 28.03 -4.58
N LYS A 80 26.30 28.73 -4.60
CA LYS A 80 27.46 28.34 -5.43
C LYS A 80 28.02 26.98 -5.02
N SER A 81 28.08 26.68 -3.72
CA SER A 81 28.51 25.36 -3.24
C SER A 81 27.56 24.26 -3.70
N VAL A 82 26.24 24.48 -3.64
CA VAL A 82 25.24 23.51 -4.13
C VAL A 82 25.35 23.34 -5.64
N GLN A 83 25.53 24.43 -6.40
CA GLN A 83 25.74 24.38 -7.84
C GLN A 83 26.99 23.56 -8.22
N GLN A 84 28.11 23.77 -7.51
CA GLN A 84 29.33 22.98 -7.72
C GLN A 84 29.07 21.48 -7.47
N SER A 85 28.32 21.12 -6.43
CA SER A 85 27.95 19.72 -6.19
C SER A 85 27.09 19.14 -7.34
N ILE A 86 26.15 19.91 -7.90
CA ILE A 86 25.36 19.48 -9.06
C ILE A 86 26.27 19.27 -10.28
N ASP A 87 27.20 20.20 -10.54
CA ASP A 87 28.13 20.10 -11.67
C ASP A 87 29.05 18.88 -11.52
N THR A 88 29.52 18.57 -10.31
CA THR A 88 30.29 17.34 -10.05
C THR A 88 29.47 16.08 -10.28
N ALA A 89 28.20 16.03 -9.86
CA ALA A 89 27.33 14.89 -10.09
C ALA A 89 27.02 14.70 -11.59
N SER A 90 26.85 15.80 -12.32
CA SER A 90 26.65 15.79 -13.77
C SER A 90 27.90 15.29 -14.51
N ALA A 91 29.10 15.74 -14.13
CA ALA A 91 30.37 15.28 -14.71
C ALA A 91 30.63 13.78 -14.43
N ILE A 92 30.41 13.34 -13.20
CA ILE A 92 30.50 11.91 -12.85
C ILE A 92 29.47 11.10 -13.67
N SER A 93 28.25 11.63 -13.83
CA SER A 93 27.21 10.99 -14.64
C SER A 93 27.59 10.86 -16.12
N SER A 94 28.38 11.78 -16.70
CA SER A 94 28.85 11.66 -18.08
C SER A 94 29.97 10.64 -18.25
N ASP A 95 30.75 10.39 -17.20
CA ASP A 95 31.90 9.49 -17.24
C ASP A 95 31.51 8.01 -16.98
N ILE A 96 30.42 7.77 -16.25
CA ILE A 96 29.92 6.43 -15.98
C ILE A 96 29.31 5.82 -17.26
N ASN A 97 29.85 4.67 -17.68
CA ASN A 97 29.23 3.80 -18.67
C ASN A 97 28.85 2.49 -17.98
N ILE A 98 27.56 2.29 -17.75
CA ILE A 98 27.04 1.02 -17.24
C ILE A 98 27.13 0.00 -18.36
N VAL A 99 27.95 -1.04 -18.19
CA VAL A 99 28.15 -2.08 -19.22
C VAL A 99 27.28 -3.31 -18.94
N SER A 100 26.87 -3.54 -17.69
CA SER A 100 26.08 -4.73 -17.32
C SER A 100 25.22 -4.49 -16.08
N SER A 101 24.03 -5.09 -16.07
CA SER A 101 23.11 -5.11 -14.93
C SER A 101 23.69 -5.78 -13.67
N LYS A 102 24.68 -6.68 -13.81
CA LYS A 102 25.29 -7.40 -12.67
C LYS A 102 26.16 -6.54 -11.76
N ASN A 103 26.83 -5.54 -12.33
CA ASN A 103 27.73 -4.65 -11.59
C ASN A 103 27.12 -3.26 -11.34
N ALA A 104 25.84 -3.09 -11.68
CA ALA A 104 25.17 -1.80 -11.65
C ALA A 104 25.30 -1.05 -10.32
N LYS A 105 25.21 -1.77 -9.19
CA LYS A 105 25.39 -1.17 -7.86
C LYS A 105 26.77 -0.55 -7.69
N THR A 106 27.81 -1.25 -8.15
CA THR A 106 29.20 -0.81 -8.08
C THR A 106 29.46 0.36 -9.03
N ASP A 107 28.91 0.27 -10.24
CA ASP A 107 29.06 1.28 -11.29
C ASP A 107 28.35 2.60 -10.93
N LEU A 108 27.20 2.51 -10.22
CA LEU A 108 26.43 3.67 -9.74
C LEU A 108 26.93 4.24 -8.40
N TYR A 109 27.79 3.52 -7.66
CA TYR A 109 28.29 3.94 -6.35
C TYR A 109 28.94 5.34 -6.34
N PRO A 110 29.79 5.73 -7.32
CA PRO A 110 30.35 7.09 -7.39
C PRO A 110 29.25 8.16 -7.49
N LEU A 111 28.18 7.86 -8.23
CA LEU A 111 27.06 8.76 -8.41
C LEU A 111 26.22 8.90 -7.13
N TYR A 112 26.01 7.79 -6.41
CA TYR A 112 25.35 7.83 -5.09
C TYR A 112 26.12 8.65 -4.07
N ASN A 113 27.45 8.58 -4.06
CA ASN A 113 28.28 9.43 -3.20
C ASN A 113 28.16 10.91 -3.58
N ALA A 114 28.13 11.23 -4.88
CA ALA A 114 27.93 12.60 -5.35
C ALA A 114 26.56 13.15 -4.90
N TYR A 115 25.49 12.34 -4.94
CA TYR A 115 24.18 12.72 -4.40
C TYR A 115 24.18 12.90 -2.89
N ALA A 116 24.89 12.05 -2.14
CA ALA A 116 25.05 12.20 -0.70
C ALA A 116 25.74 13.52 -0.36
N ASP A 117 26.76 13.91 -1.11
CA ASP A 117 27.48 15.17 -0.91
C ASP A 117 26.65 16.39 -1.34
N MET A 118 25.88 16.28 -2.43
CA MET A 118 24.90 17.30 -2.81
C MET A 118 23.83 17.50 -1.73
N HIS A 119 23.32 16.43 -1.14
CA HIS A 119 22.34 16.49 -0.06
C HIS A 119 22.92 17.07 1.23
N LYS A 120 24.18 16.75 1.57
CA LYS A 120 24.89 17.41 2.69
C LYS A 120 25.06 18.91 2.43
N ALA A 121 25.46 19.31 1.22
CA ALA A 121 25.60 20.72 0.84
C ALA A 121 24.26 21.46 0.92
N ALA A 122 23.17 20.84 0.46
CA ALA A 122 21.82 21.40 0.57
C ALA A 122 21.39 21.60 2.03
N LYS A 123 21.60 20.60 2.90
CA LYS A 123 21.30 20.73 4.35
C LYS A 123 22.14 21.80 5.04
N GLN A 124 23.40 21.94 4.66
CA GLN A 124 24.26 23.01 5.18
C GLN A 124 23.78 24.40 4.72
N ALA A 125 23.28 24.51 3.48
CA ALA A 125 22.72 25.73 2.94
C ALA A 125 21.37 26.09 3.60
N GLU A 126 20.51 25.10 3.86
CA GLU A 126 19.25 25.27 4.59
C GLU A 126 19.47 25.84 5.99
N ALA A 127 20.43 25.29 6.74
CA ALA A 127 20.80 25.78 8.08
C ALA A 127 21.35 27.22 8.09
N ARG A 128 21.77 27.75 6.93
CA ARG A 128 22.35 29.10 6.81
C ARG A 128 21.40 30.11 6.16
N CYS A 129 20.41 29.66 5.40
CA CYS A 129 19.63 30.53 4.52
C CYS A 129 18.13 30.62 4.85
N ASP A 130 17.64 29.89 5.86
CA ASP A 130 16.23 29.88 6.30
C ASP A 130 15.22 29.50 5.18
N PHE A 131 15.59 28.62 4.25
CA PHE A 131 14.64 28.05 3.28
C PHE A 131 15.02 26.61 2.88
N ASP A 132 14.02 25.81 2.49
CA ASP A 132 14.22 24.42 2.04
C ASP A 132 14.84 24.42 0.64
N VAL A 133 16.17 24.40 0.62
CA VAL A 133 16.99 24.41 -0.59
C VAL A 133 16.67 23.21 -1.49
N TRP A 134 16.30 22.06 -0.92
CA TRP A 134 16.09 20.84 -1.70
C TRP A 134 14.78 20.90 -2.49
N THR A 135 13.69 21.28 -1.83
CA THR A 135 12.37 21.41 -2.48
C THR A 135 12.32 22.63 -3.39
N ASP A 136 12.81 23.79 -2.94
CA ASP A 136 12.68 25.06 -3.68
C ASP A 136 13.53 25.07 -4.96
N LEU A 137 14.74 24.49 -4.93
CA LEU A 137 15.60 24.36 -6.11
C LEU A 137 15.28 23.12 -6.95
N GLN A 138 14.30 22.31 -6.56
CA GLN A 138 13.93 21.07 -7.24
C GLN A 138 15.14 20.14 -7.48
N LEU A 139 16.01 19.99 -6.47
CA LEU A 139 17.24 19.20 -6.59
C LEU A 139 16.95 17.72 -6.90
N GLU A 140 15.78 17.23 -6.52
CA GLU A 140 15.26 15.92 -6.94
C GLU A 140 15.23 15.78 -8.46
N ARG A 141 14.86 16.83 -9.21
CA ARG A 141 14.85 16.80 -10.67
C ARG A 141 16.27 16.62 -11.22
N ALA A 142 17.27 17.28 -10.63
CA ALA A 142 18.67 17.10 -11.04
C ALA A 142 19.17 15.66 -10.80
N VAL A 143 18.77 15.02 -9.69
CA VAL A 143 19.06 13.60 -9.44
C VAL A 143 18.39 12.73 -10.51
N THR A 144 17.10 12.94 -10.77
CA THR A 144 16.35 12.09 -11.72
C THR A 144 16.82 12.26 -13.17
N THR A 145 17.21 13.46 -13.60
CA THR A 145 17.72 13.70 -14.96
C THR A 145 19.07 13.06 -15.18
N THR A 146 19.96 13.10 -14.18
CA THR A 146 21.28 12.43 -14.25
C THR A 146 21.12 10.90 -14.26
N LEU A 147 20.17 10.35 -13.50
CA LEU A 147 19.88 8.91 -13.50
C LEU A 147 19.18 8.40 -14.77
N HIS A 148 18.47 9.26 -15.51
CA HIS A 148 17.58 8.83 -16.58
C HIS A 148 18.27 7.96 -17.64
N ARG A 149 19.41 8.41 -18.17
CA ARG A 149 20.17 7.66 -19.19
C ARG A 149 20.66 6.32 -18.65
N HIS A 150 21.13 6.30 -17.41
CA HIS A 150 21.68 5.11 -16.76
C HIS A 150 20.61 4.07 -16.51
N PHE A 151 19.46 4.48 -15.98
CA PHE A 151 18.32 3.61 -15.73
C PHE A 151 17.73 3.06 -17.04
N LEU A 152 17.64 3.90 -18.07
CA LEU A 152 17.20 3.47 -19.39
C LEU A 152 18.10 2.36 -19.95
N HIS A 153 19.42 2.52 -19.89
CA HIS A 153 20.35 1.49 -20.37
C HIS A 153 20.34 0.22 -19.49
N LEU A 154 20.28 0.40 -18.17
CA LEU A 154 20.26 -0.69 -17.21
C LEU A 154 19.01 -1.55 -17.37
N PHE A 155 17.82 -0.94 -17.42
CA PHE A 155 16.57 -1.68 -17.53
C PHE A 155 16.38 -2.31 -18.92
N GLN A 156 16.98 -1.74 -19.97
CA GLN A 156 17.02 -2.39 -21.30
C GLN A 156 17.79 -3.71 -21.29
N THR A 157 18.89 -3.79 -20.54
CA THR A 157 19.75 -4.99 -20.47
C THR A 157 19.38 -5.93 -19.34
N TRP A 158 18.56 -5.49 -18.39
CA TRP A 158 18.14 -6.25 -17.23
C TRP A 158 17.09 -7.32 -17.58
N ARG A 159 17.29 -8.50 -17.00
CA ARG A 159 16.36 -9.63 -17.01
C ARG A 159 15.80 -9.80 -15.59
N PRO A 160 14.51 -9.49 -15.36
CA PRO A 160 13.94 -9.51 -14.01
C PRO A 160 14.00 -10.88 -13.34
N ALA A 161 13.88 -11.97 -14.11
CA ALA A 161 13.95 -13.34 -13.58
C ALA A 161 15.35 -13.73 -13.06
N ASP A 162 16.43 -13.23 -13.68
CA ASP A 162 17.81 -13.61 -13.33
C ASP A 162 18.30 -12.88 -12.06
N HIS A 163 17.86 -11.63 -11.88
CA HIS A 163 18.29 -10.75 -10.78
C HIS A 163 17.13 -9.94 -10.21
N PRO A 164 16.23 -10.55 -9.40
CA PRO A 164 15.05 -9.87 -8.84
C PRO A 164 15.40 -8.81 -7.79
N HIS A 165 16.48 -9.00 -7.03
CA HIS A 165 16.91 -8.08 -5.97
C HIS A 165 17.59 -6.81 -6.49
N LEU A 166 17.86 -6.72 -7.81
CA LEU A 166 18.55 -5.57 -8.40
C LEU A 166 17.80 -4.25 -8.15
N LEU A 167 16.46 -4.28 -8.18
CA LEU A 167 15.65 -3.10 -7.91
C LEU A 167 15.86 -2.59 -6.48
N ASP A 168 15.81 -3.47 -5.49
CA ASP A 168 16.04 -3.07 -4.10
C ASP A 168 17.45 -2.50 -3.91
N GLU A 169 18.46 -3.15 -4.49
CA GLU A 169 19.85 -2.69 -4.40
C GLU A 169 20.11 -1.30 -4.99
N ILE A 170 19.41 -0.95 -6.08
CA ILE A 170 19.57 0.33 -6.79
C ILE A 170 18.67 1.42 -6.23
N LEU A 171 17.45 1.06 -5.80
CA LEU A 171 16.46 2.02 -5.34
C LEU A 171 16.62 2.35 -3.86
N ALA A 172 17.07 1.42 -3.01
CA ALA A 172 17.22 1.66 -1.58
C ALA A 172 18.13 2.87 -1.24
N PRO A 173 19.30 3.07 -1.89
CA PRO A 173 20.13 4.25 -1.66
C PRO A 173 19.46 5.57 -2.08
N LEU A 174 18.53 5.52 -3.03
CA LEU A 174 17.88 6.71 -3.61
C LEU A 174 16.65 7.17 -2.81
N ARG A 175 16.04 6.29 -2.00
CA ARG A 175 14.87 6.61 -1.18
C ARG A 175 15.09 7.78 -0.20
N ILE A 176 16.34 8.06 0.17
CA ILE A 176 16.68 9.18 1.07
C ILE A 176 16.56 10.54 0.36
N TYR A 177 16.70 10.56 -0.97
CA TYR A 177 16.83 11.80 -1.77
C TYR A 177 15.56 12.17 -2.53
N VAL A 178 14.55 11.30 -2.49
CA VAL A 178 13.41 11.34 -3.39
C VAL A 178 12.11 11.30 -2.59
N LYS A 179 11.12 12.07 -3.03
CA LYS A 179 9.74 11.96 -2.52
C LYS A 179 8.97 10.93 -3.33
N THR A 180 8.27 10.05 -2.64
CA THR A 180 7.36 9.05 -3.24
C THR A 180 6.01 9.15 -2.54
N HIS A 181 4.94 8.86 -3.26
CA HIS A 181 3.63 8.73 -2.64
C HIS A 181 3.55 7.46 -1.78
N ASP A 182 3.14 7.58 -0.53
CA ASP A 182 2.91 6.44 0.38
C ASP A 182 1.61 5.67 0.06
N VAL A 183 0.70 6.31 -0.67
CA VAL A 183 -0.60 5.77 -1.07
C VAL A 183 -0.74 5.92 -2.58
N VAL A 184 -1.59 5.11 -3.22
CA VAL A 184 -1.95 5.27 -4.64
C VAL A 184 -2.60 6.65 -4.82
N ALA A 185 -1.79 7.65 -5.14
CA ALA A 185 -2.23 8.99 -5.50
C ALA A 185 -2.64 9.04 -6.98
N ASN A 186 -3.28 10.14 -7.39
CA ASN A 186 -3.65 10.35 -8.79
C ASN A 186 -2.40 10.21 -9.69
N VAL A 187 -2.45 9.28 -10.65
CA VAL A 187 -1.41 9.04 -11.66
C VAL A 187 -1.10 10.31 -12.47
N GLU A 188 -1.98 11.31 -12.43
CA GLU A 188 -1.82 12.62 -13.08
C GLU A 188 -0.78 13.53 -12.40
N GLN A 189 -0.44 13.30 -11.12
CA GLN A 189 0.54 14.08 -10.37
C GLN A 189 1.70 13.18 -9.91
N LEU A 190 2.62 12.89 -10.83
CA LEU A 190 3.79 12.07 -10.52
C LEU A 190 4.93 12.93 -9.97
N TYR A 191 5.58 12.43 -8.92
CA TYR A 191 6.89 12.98 -8.53
C TYR A 191 7.94 12.73 -9.62
N PRO A 192 8.99 13.56 -9.71
CA PRO A 192 10.05 13.39 -10.70
C PRO A 192 10.62 11.98 -10.77
N PHE A 193 10.80 11.32 -9.62
CA PHE A 193 11.31 9.95 -9.58
C PHE A 193 10.29 8.90 -10.03
N GLU A 194 9.01 9.07 -9.68
CA GLU A 194 7.94 8.18 -10.15
C GLU A 194 7.79 8.30 -11.68
N SER A 195 7.91 9.52 -12.21
CA SER A 195 7.96 9.75 -13.66
C SER A 195 9.18 9.11 -14.30
N LEU A 196 10.34 9.11 -13.63
CA LEU A 196 11.54 8.44 -14.12
C LEU A 196 11.31 6.94 -14.23
N LEU A 197 10.86 6.30 -13.15
CA LEU A 197 10.55 4.86 -13.14
C LEU A 197 9.45 4.50 -14.14
N GLY A 198 8.43 5.34 -14.28
CA GLY A 198 7.38 5.20 -15.28
C GLY A 198 7.90 5.21 -16.72
N GLN A 199 8.95 5.97 -17.01
CA GLN A 199 9.53 6.03 -18.36
C GLN A 199 10.56 4.94 -18.62
N THR A 200 11.36 4.55 -17.63
CA THR A 200 12.48 3.62 -17.84
C THR A 200 12.16 2.18 -17.45
N LEU A 201 11.52 1.98 -16.29
CA LEU A 201 11.30 0.66 -15.69
C LEU A 201 9.98 0.03 -16.15
N VAL A 202 8.89 0.80 -16.15
CA VAL A 202 7.55 0.29 -16.46
C VAL A 202 7.46 -0.37 -17.83
N PRO A 203 8.01 0.17 -18.93
CA PRO A 203 7.96 -0.51 -20.23
C PRO A 203 8.62 -1.90 -20.19
N ARG A 204 9.72 -2.05 -19.46
CA ARG A 204 10.42 -3.33 -19.30
C ARG A 204 9.63 -4.31 -18.44
N LEU A 205 9.02 -3.84 -17.34
CA LEU A 205 8.16 -4.67 -16.50
C LEU A 205 6.91 -5.13 -17.25
N LYS A 206 6.27 -4.25 -18.04
CA LYS A 206 5.15 -4.63 -18.91
C LYS A 206 5.56 -5.73 -19.89
N GLN A 207 6.72 -5.58 -20.54
CA GLN A 207 7.25 -6.63 -21.41
C GLN A 207 7.44 -7.96 -20.66
N PHE A 208 8.11 -7.94 -19.49
CA PHE A 208 8.34 -9.12 -18.66
C PHE A 208 7.02 -9.81 -18.26
N VAL A 209 6.05 -9.03 -17.79
CA VAL A 209 4.71 -9.50 -17.41
C VAL A 209 4.04 -10.23 -18.58
N PHE A 210 4.18 -9.73 -19.82
CA PHE A 210 3.57 -10.37 -20.99
C PHE A 210 4.33 -11.57 -21.54
N THR A 211 5.66 -11.64 -21.41
CA THR A 211 6.48 -12.63 -22.12
C THR A 211 7.03 -13.74 -21.24
N GLU A 212 7.43 -13.42 -20.01
CA GLU A 212 8.26 -14.30 -19.17
C GLU A 212 7.62 -14.60 -17.81
N TRP A 213 6.68 -13.78 -17.35
CA TRP A 213 6.09 -13.93 -16.02
C TRP A 213 5.16 -15.14 -15.94
N ASP A 214 5.43 -15.99 -14.94
CA ASP A 214 4.53 -17.04 -14.49
C ASP A 214 3.77 -16.56 -13.23
N PRO A 215 2.42 -16.49 -13.26
CA PRO A 215 1.60 -16.14 -12.11
C PRO A 215 1.79 -17.01 -10.86
N MET A 216 2.32 -18.22 -11.03
CA MET A 216 2.61 -19.14 -9.93
C MET A 216 3.97 -18.89 -9.27
N SER A 217 4.78 -17.99 -9.83
CA SER A 217 6.11 -17.65 -9.33
C SER A 217 6.10 -16.43 -8.42
N ASP A 218 6.89 -16.49 -7.34
CA ASP A 218 7.10 -15.39 -6.39
C ASP A 218 8.05 -14.29 -6.93
N VAL A 219 8.59 -14.43 -8.15
CA VAL A 219 9.53 -13.44 -8.71
C VAL A 219 8.90 -12.05 -8.75
N MET A 220 7.64 -11.95 -9.15
CA MET A 220 6.99 -10.66 -9.33
C MET A 220 6.65 -9.98 -8.00
N THR A 221 6.44 -10.71 -6.90
CA THR A 221 6.20 -10.08 -5.58
C THR A 221 7.49 -9.43 -5.08
N LEU A 222 8.63 -10.09 -5.29
CA LEU A 222 9.96 -9.52 -4.99
C LEU A 222 10.27 -8.26 -5.82
N LEU A 223 9.78 -8.19 -7.06
CA LEU A 223 9.96 -7.03 -7.93
C LEU A 223 9.05 -5.85 -7.55
N LEU A 224 7.86 -6.11 -7.04
CA LEU A 224 6.88 -5.08 -6.68
C LEU A 224 7.15 -4.45 -5.30
N ASP A 225 7.68 -5.21 -4.35
CA ASP A 225 7.96 -4.75 -2.98
C ASP A 225 8.81 -3.46 -2.89
N PRO A 226 9.90 -3.30 -3.67
CA PRO A 226 10.70 -2.08 -3.61
C PRO A 226 10.07 -0.87 -4.34
N LEU A 227 8.95 -1.03 -5.05
CA LEU A 227 8.41 0.01 -5.94
C LEU A 227 7.35 0.90 -5.28
N PRO A 228 7.29 2.20 -5.64
CA PRO A 228 6.22 3.07 -5.19
C PRO A 228 4.84 2.56 -5.63
N PRO A 229 3.78 2.67 -4.79
CA PRO A 229 2.42 2.21 -5.11
C PRO A 229 1.88 2.74 -6.44
N VAL A 230 2.21 3.99 -6.79
CA VAL A 230 1.78 4.62 -8.05
C VAL A 230 2.41 3.93 -9.27
N VAL A 231 3.66 3.49 -9.17
CA VAL A 231 4.35 2.73 -10.25
C VAL A 231 3.74 1.35 -10.39
N VAL A 232 3.37 0.70 -9.28
CA VAL A 232 2.67 -0.59 -9.30
C VAL A 232 1.29 -0.46 -9.96
N ALA A 233 0.58 0.64 -9.71
CA ALA A 233 -0.69 0.92 -10.37
C ALA A 233 -0.55 1.08 -11.90
N MET A 234 0.59 1.57 -12.41
CA MET A 234 0.82 1.71 -13.86
C MET A 234 0.92 0.37 -14.61
N ILE A 235 1.16 -0.73 -13.89
CA ILE A 235 1.27 -2.09 -14.44
C ILE A 235 0.11 -3.01 -14.02
N SER A 236 -0.88 -2.50 -13.27
CA SER A 236 -1.98 -3.31 -12.76
C SER A 236 -2.82 -3.92 -13.88
N ASP A 237 -3.02 -3.16 -14.96
CA ASP A 237 -3.85 -3.58 -16.08
C ASP A 237 -3.18 -4.71 -16.86
N GLU A 238 -1.87 -4.64 -17.04
CA GLU A 238 -1.09 -5.72 -17.66
C GLU A 238 -1.11 -6.99 -16.81
N ILE A 239 -0.89 -6.87 -15.51
CA ILE A 239 -0.99 -8.00 -14.55
C ILE A 239 -2.39 -8.63 -14.65
N GLY A 240 -3.44 -7.81 -14.58
CA GLY A 240 -4.83 -8.27 -14.72
C GLY A 240 -5.08 -8.98 -16.05
N SER A 241 -4.54 -8.47 -17.15
CA SER A 241 -4.71 -9.07 -18.49
C SER A 241 -4.03 -10.45 -18.62
N VAL A 242 -2.84 -10.61 -18.04
CA VAL A 242 -2.10 -11.88 -18.07
C VAL A 242 -2.77 -12.90 -17.17
N LEU A 243 -3.23 -12.50 -15.98
CA LEU A 243 -4.01 -13.38 -15.10
C LEU A 243 -5.31 -13.84 -15.75
N ARG A 244 -6.01 -12.97 -16.47
CA ARG A 244 -7.21 -13.37 -17.23
C ARG A 244 -6.87 -14.40 -18.30
N ARG A 245 -5.81 -14.18 -19.09
CA ARG A 245 -5.34 -15.15 -20.09
C ARG A 245 -4.97 -16.49 -19.46
N PHE A 246 -4.30 -16.47 -18.31
CA PHE A 246 -3.96 -17.65 -17.53
C PHE A 246 -5.22 -18.41 -17.10
N VAL A 247 -6.18 -17.72 -16.46
CA VAL A 247 -7.45 -18.30 -16.02
C VAL A 247 -8.26 -18.85 -17.20
N ASP A 248 -8.27 -18.14 -18.33
CA ASP A 248 -8.96 -18.57 -19.55
C ASP A 248 -8.35 -19.85 -20.14
N GLY A 249 -7.01 -19.95 -20.14
CA GLY A 249 -6.26 -21.12 -20.59
C GLY A 249 -6.53 -22.38 -19.78
N VAL A 250 -6.90 -22.26 -18.50
CA VAL A 250 -7.25 -23.41 -17.66
C VAL A 250 -8.56 -24.04 -18.12
N ASN A 251 -8.51 -25.31 -18.55
CA ASN A 251 -9.71 -26.08 -18.91
C ASN A 251 -10.14 -27.02 -17.75
N PRO A 252 -11.09 -26.60 -16.90
CA PRO A 252 -11.45 -27.38 -15.72
C PRO A 252 -12.09 -28.72 -16.04
N ARG A 253 -12.73 -28.87 -17.20
CA ARG A 253 -13.39 -30.13 -17.58
C ARG A 253 -12.38 -31.20 -17.99
N ALA A 254 -11.33 -30.82 -18.70
CA ALA A 254 -10.27 -31.73 -19.11
C ALA A 254 -9.49 -32.24 -17.89
N ILE A 255 -9.05 -31.31 -17.03
CA ILE A 255 -8.30 -31.65 -15.80
C ILE A 255 -9.13 -32.55 -14.89
N MET A 256 -10.42 -32.25 -14.71
CA MET A 256 -11.30 -33.10 -13.91
C MET A 256 -11.59 -34.47 -14.54
N ALA A 257 -11.55 -34.59 -15.86
CA ALA A 257 -11.66 -35.88 -16.53
C ALA A 257 -10.41 -36.74 -16.29
N GLU A 258 -9.22 -36.16 -16.42
CA GLU A 258 -7.96 -36.82 -16.11
C GLU A 258 -7.88 -37.24 -14.64
N TYR A 259 -8.28 -36.35 -13.73
CA TYR A 259 -8.37 -36.65 -12.30
C TYR A 259 -9.29 -37.83 -12.02
N LYS A 260 -10.48 -37.88 -12.64
CA LYS A 260 -11.40 -39.02 -12.53
C LYS A 260 -10.82 -40.31 -13.09
N HIS A 261 -10.12 -40.25 -14.22
CA HIS A 261 -9.44 -41.42 -14.77
C HIS A 261 -8.35 -41.93 -13.82
N ALA A 262 -7.58 -41.04 -13.20
CA ALA A 262 -6.58 -41.39 -12.19
C ALA A 262 -7.21 -42.01 -10.93
N MET A 263 -8.29 -41.42 -10.40
CA MET A 263 -9.09 -42.00 -9.30
C MET A 263 -9.60 -43.41 -9.63
N ALA A 264 -10.14 -43.61 -10.84
CA ALA A 264 -10.66 -44.90 -11.27
C ALA A 264 -9.57 -45.96 -11.47
N SER A 265 -8.36 -45.54 -11.84
CA SER A 265 -7.23 -46.43 -12.12
C SER A 265 -6.52 -46.86 -10.82
N THR A 266 -6.36 -45.92 -9.88
CA THR A 266 -5.80 -46.19 -8.54
C THR A 266 -6.69 -47.14 -7.74
N SER A 267 -8.01 -46.98 -7.83
CA SER A 267 -8.99 -47.90 -7.22
C SER A 267 -8.89 -49.34 -7.75
N LYS A 268 -8.52 -49.54 -9.04
CA LYS A 268 -8.41 -50.88 -9.64
C LYS A 268 -7.11 -51.61 -9.30
N LEU A 269 -6.01 -50.89 -9.08
CA LEU A 269 -4.71 -51.52 -8.77
C LEU A 269 -4.58 -51.93 -7.29
N THR A 270 -5.30 -51.27 -6.39
CA THR A 270 -5.14 -51.44 -4.94
C THR A 270 -6.37 -52.13 -4.34
N GLY A 271 -6.54 -53.41 -4.63
CA GLY A 271 -7.72 -54.21 -4.24
C GLY A 271 -8.07 -54.30 -2.76
N THR A 272 -7.41 -53.57 -1.84
CA THR A 272 -7.77 -53.55 -0.41
C THR A 272 -7.49 -52.25 0.37
N LYS A 273 -6.88 -51.18 -0.19
CA LYS A 273 -6.78 -49.87 0.47
C LYS A 273 -6.71 -48.76 -0.58
N THR A 274 -7.73 -47.91 -0.62
CA THR A 274 -7.78 -46.76 -1.52
C THR A 274 -6.73 -45.73 -1.12
N VAL A 275 -5.63 -45.70 -1.86
CA VAL A 275 -4.66 -44.61 -1.81
C VAL A 275 -5.23 -43.51 -2.72
N PRO A 276 -5.57 -42.31 -2.19
CA PRO A 276 -6.05 -41.23 -3.04
C PRO A 276 -4.96 -40.87 -4.08
N PRO A 277 -5.34 -40.52 -5.31
CA PRO A 277 -4.37 -40.05 -6.30
C PRO A 277 -3.67 -38.81 -5.76
N PRO A 278 -2.42 -38.55 -6.21
CA PRO A 278 -1.68 -37.40 -5.75
C PRO A 278 -2.45 -36.12 -6.10
N SER A 279 -2.60 -35.23 -5.11
CA SER A 279 -3.24 -33.91 -5.25
C SER A 279 -2.62 -33.05 -6.36
N SER A 280 -1.45 -33.44 -6.86
CA SER A 280 -0.73 -32.76 -7.93
C SER A 280 -1.49 -32.67 -9.26
N TYR A 281 -2.40 -33.62 -9.56
CA TYR A 281 -3.27 -33.52 -10.74
C TYR A 281 -4.19 -32.28 -10.72
N LEU A 282 -4.43 -31.73 -9.53
CA LEU A 282 -5.27 -30.54 -9.34
C LEU A 282 -4.46 -29.26 -9.19
N ASP A 283 -3.13 -29.31 -9.22
CA ASP A 283 -2.26 -28.13 -9.16
C ASP A 283 -2.61 -27.08 -10.23
N PRO A 284 -2.94 -27.44 -11.49
CA PRO A 284 -3.37 -26.46 -12.50
C PRO A 284 -4.71 -25.78 -12.18
N LEU A 285 -5.51 -26.33 -11.25
CA LEU A 285 -6.77 -25.75 -10.78
C LEU A 285 -6.58 -24.90 -9.52
N ARG A 286 -5.36 -24.80 -8.97
CA ARG A 286 -5.00 -23.93 -7.85
C ARG A 286 -4.91 -22.46 -8.27
N LEU A 287 -6.00 -21.96 -8.87
CA LEU A 287 -6.17 -20.57 -9.25
C LEU A 287 -6.03 -19.64 -8.04
N ASP A 288 -6.28 -20.14 -6.83
CA ASP A 288 -6.07 -19.40 -5.58
C ASP A 288 -4.61 -18.94 -5.44
N ARG A 289 -3.65 -19.82 -5.76
CA ARG A 289 -2.21 -19.49 -5.71
C ARG A 289 -1.81 -18.51 -6.79
N ALA A 290 -2.36 -18.67 -8.00
CA ALA A 290 -2.03 -17.84 -9.15
C ALA A 290 -2.68 -16.45 -9.11
N VAL A 291 -3.82 -16.28 -8.43
CA VAL A 291 -4.64 -15.05 -8.54
C VAL A 291 -4.70 -14.27 -7.23
N LEU A 292 -4.88 -14.93 -6.08
CA LEU A 292 -5.09 -14.23 -4.80
C LEU A 292 -3.96 -13.28 -4.41
N PRO A 293 -2.66 -13.63 -4.57
CA PRO A 293 -1.57 -12.72 -4.24
C PRO A 293 -1.61 -11.40 -5.00
N TRP A 294 -2.24 -11.40 -6.17
CA TRP A 294 -2.24 -10.27 -7.09
C TRP A 294 -3.49 -9.40 -7.03
N LEU A 295 -4.57 -9.91 -6.43
CA LEU A 295 -5.83 -9.17 -6.30
C LEU A 295 -5.68 -7.79 -5.63
N PRO A 296 -4.82 -7.58 -4.61
CA PRO A 296 -4.62 -6.26 -4.02
C PRO A 296 -4.09 -5.21 -5.00
N PHE A 297 -3.40 -5.64 -6.06
CA PHE A 297 -2.77 -4.75 -7.05
C PHE A 297 -3.65 -4.45 -8.26
N ILE A 298 -4.82 -5.08 -8.37
CA ILE A 298 -5.72 -4.94 -9.53
C ILE A 298 -6.90 -4.06 -9.16
N TYR A 299 -7.07 -2.95 -9.89
CA TYR A 299 -8.16 -2.00 -9.64
C TYR A 299 -9.55 -2.60 -9.89
N ASP A 300 -9.76 -3.21 -11.07
CA ASP A 300 -11.00 -3.92 -11.39
C ASP A 300 -10.83 -5.45 -11.33
N ARG A 301 -11.16 -5.99 -10.16
CA ARG A 301 -11.16 -7.44 -9.89
C ARG A 301 -12.46 -8.14 -10.31
N SER A 302 -13.50 -7.43 -10.74
CA SER A 302 -14.85 -8.00 -10.88
C SER A 302 -14.93 -9.06 -11.98
N GLU A 303 -14.35 -8.79 -13.14
CA GLU A 303 -14.35 -9.72 -14.28
C GLU A 303 -13.45 -10.92 -14.00
N LEU A 304 -12.24 -10.70 -13.49
CA LEU A 304 -11.30 -11.76 -13.14
C LEU A 304 -11.88 -12.72 -12.09
N THR A 305 -12.50 -12.20 -11.02
CA THR A 305 -13.15 -13.03 -10.00
C THR A 305 -14.38 -13.77 -10.52
N SER A 306 -15.14 -13.17 -11.45
CA SER A 306 -16.24 -13.83 -12.13
C SER A 306 -15.76 -15.00 -13.02
N ASP A 307 -14.64 -14.82 -13.73
CA ASP A 307 -14.03 -15.86 -14.55
C ASP A 307 -13.51 -17.01 -13.72
N VAL A 308 -12.77 -16.72 -12.64
CA VAL A 308 -12.34 -17.76 -11.71
C VAL A 308 -13.53 -18.50 -11.12
N ARG A 309 -14.57 -17.79 -10.65
CA ARG A 309 -15.80 -18.45 -10.16
C ARG A 309 -16.41 -19.35 -11.23
N ARG A 310 -16.49 -18.92 -12.49
CA ARG A 310 -17.02 -19.75 -13.59
C ARG A 310 -16.20 -21.04 -13.76
N LYS A 311 -14.88 -20.98 -13.63
CA LYS A 311 -13.98 -22.15 -13.68
C LYS A 311 -14.20 -23.07 -12.47
N VAL A 312 -14.27 -22.52 -11.26
CA VAL A 312 -14.56 -23.27 -10.02
C VAL A 312 -15.95 -23.92 -10.08
N CYS A 313 -16.98 -23.21 -10.54
CA CYS A 313 -18.32 -23.79 -10.78
C CYS A 313 -18.26 -24.94 -11.81
N ALA A 314 -17.40 -24.86 -12.83
CA ALA A 314 -17.24 -25.94 -13.81
C ALA A 314 -16.56 -27.17 -13.19
N VAL A 315 -15.59 -26.98 -12.29
CA VAL A 315 -15.00 -28.06 -11.47
C VAL A 315 -16.10 -28.72 -10.64
N LEU A 316 -16.87 -27.93 -9.88
CA LEU A 316 -17.99 -28.41 -9.07
C LEU A 316 -19.06 -29.14 -9.90
N ASN A 317 -19.28 -28.73 -11.16
CA ASN A 317 -20.24 -29.42 -12.03
C ASN A 317 -19.80 -30.83 -12.44
N SER A 318 -18.49 -31.06 -12.47
CA SER A 318 -17.92 -32.37 -12.74
C SER A 318 -17.67 -33.17 -11.46
N TRP A 319 -17.66 -32.52 -10.29
CA TRP A 319 -17.43 -33.17 -9.02
C TRP A 319 -18.59 -34.10 -8.64
N ILE A 320 -18.21 -35.29 -8.18
CA ILE A 320 -19.09 -36.26 -7.53
C ILE A 320 -18.54 -36.41 -6.11
N PRO A 321 -19.27 -35.97 -5.07
CA PRO A 321 -18.80 -36.09 -3.70
C PRO A 321 -18.47 -37.54 -3.34
N SER A 322 -17.26 -37.75 -2.82
CA SER A 322 -16.81 -39.04 -2.28
C SER A 322 -15.88 -38.78 -1.10
N LYS A 323 -15.70 -39.78 -0.23
CA LYS A 323 -14.80 -39.68 0.94
C LYS A 323 -13.39 -39.23 0.56
N GLU A 324 -12.89 -39.70 -0.57
CA GLU A 324 -11.53 -39.43 -1.07
C GLU A 324 -11.43 -38.10 -1.84
N SER A 325 -12.45 -37.70 -2.61
CA SER A 325 -12.38 -36.48 -3.43
C SER A 325 -12.73 -35.20 -2.68
N ASN A 326 -13.46 -35.31 -1.58
CA ASN A 326 -13.93 -34.15 -0.81
C ASN A 326 -12.80 -33.22 -0.31
N PRO A 327 -11.71 -33.70 0.35
CA PRO A 327 -10.66 -32.80 0.84
C PRO A 327 -10.02 -31.98 -0.29
N ASP A 328 -9.81 -32.58 -1.45
CA ASP A 328 -9.18 -31.90 -2.59
C ASP A 328 -10.06 -30.80 -3.18
N ILE A 329 -11.36 -31.04 -3.31
CA ILE A 329 -12.30 -30.02 -3.79
C ILE A 329 -12.47 -28.92 -2.75
N MET A 330 -12.49 -29.24 -1.46
CA MET A 330 -12.51 -28.21 -0.41
C MET A 330 -11.29 -27.31 -0.48
N MET A 331 -10.10 -27.87 -0.74
CA MET A 331 -8.87 -27.10 -0.93
C MET A 331 -8.95 -26.14 -2.11
N LEU A 332 -9.61 -26.54 -3.20
CA LEU A 332 -9.81 -25.70 -4.38
C LEU A 332 -10.85 -24.59 -4.19
N VAL A 333 -11.89 -24.85 -3.40
CA VAL A 333 -13.09 -23.98 -3.31
C VAL A 333 -13.03 -23.05 -2.10
N SER A 334 -12.45 -23.49 -0.97
CA SER A 334 -12.45 -22.72 0.29
C SER A 334 -11.87 -21.31 0.17
N PRO A 335 -10.74 -21.05 -0.52
CA PRO A 335 -10.18 -19.70 -0.59
C PRO A 335 -11.13 -18.71 -1.29
N TRP A 336 -11.93 -19.22 -2.23
CA TRP A 336 -12.91 -18.42 -2.97
C TRP A 336 -14.20 -18.18 -2.18
N LEU A 337 -14.59 -19.09 -1.30
CA LEU A 337 -15.76 -18.88 -0.43
C LEU A 337 -15.50 -17.79 0.62
N GLU A 338 -14.26 -17.66 1.09
CA GLU A 338 -13.85 -16.61 2.03
C GLU A 338 -13.76 -15.24 1.34
N LEU A 339 -13.27 -15.20 0.10
CA LEU A 339 -13.08 -13.96 -0.66
C LEU A 339 -14.36 -13.42 -1.32
N LEU A 340 -15.21 -14.31 -1.87
CA LEU A 340 -16.38 -13.89 -2.63
C LEU A 340 -17.50 -13.41 -1.69
N HIS A 341 -18.25 -12.41 -2.15
CA HIS A 341 -19.38 -11.85 -1.40
C HIS A 341 -20.65 -11.70 -2.26
N GLY A 342 -21.79 -11.51 -1.59
CA GLY A 342 -23.05 -11.16 -2.24
C GLY A 342 -23.57 -12.19 -3.26
N LYS A 343 -23.83 -11.76 -4.49
CA LYS A 343 -24.41 -12.61 -5.55
C LYS A 343 -23.45 -13.72 -6.01
N GLU A 344 -22.15 -13.43 -6.04
CA GLU A 344 -21.15 -14.38 -6.53
C GLU A 344 -20.92 -15.51 -5.53
N LEU A 345 -20.87 -15.19 -4.23
CA LEU A 345 -20.85 -16.19 -3.15
C LEU A 345 -22.09 -17.09 -3.19
N ARG A 346 -23.28 -16.51 -3.35
CA ARG A 346 -24.53 -17.28 -3.42
C ARG A 346 -24.56 -18.27 -4.59
N LYS A 347 -24.05 -17.89 -5.76
CA LYS A 347 -23.96 -18.79 -6.92
C LYS A 347 -22.96 -19.94 -6.68
N LEU A 348 -21.84 -19.66 -6.02
CA LEU A 348 -20.83 -20.68 -5.74
C LEU A 348 -21.33 -21.66 -4.67
N SER A 349 -21.84 -21.14 -3.55
CA SER A 349 -22.45 -21.94 -2.48
C SER A 349 -23.63 -22.76 -2.98
N SER A 350 -24.52 -22.21 -3.82
CA SER A 350 -25.64 -22.98 -4.38
C SER A 350 -25.17 -24.19 -5.18
N LYS A 351 -24.06 -24.08 -5.93
CA LYS A 351 -23.49 -25.20 -6.69
C LYS A 351 -22.90 -26.27 -5.77
N VAL A 352 -22.27 -25.88 -4.66
CA VAL A 352 -21.82 -26.84 -3.64
C VAL A 352 -23.03 -27.55 -3.03
N ILE A 353 -24.07 -26.80 -2.65
CA ILE A 353 -25.29 -27.34 -2.04
C ILE A 353 -25.99 -28.32 -2.98
N GLU A 354 -26.17 -27.99 -4.26
CA GLU A 354 -26.75 -28.90 -5.27
C GLU A 354 -26.01 -30.25 -5.32
N ARG A 355 -24.68 -30.25 -5.19
CA ARG A 355 -23.85 -31.46 -5.23
C ARG A 355 -23.96 -32.27 -3.95
N LEU A 356 -23.94 -31.60 -2.80
CA LEU A 356 -24.15 -32.25 -1.50
C LEU A 356 -25.56 -32.83 -1.41
N GLU A 357 -26.57 -32.14 -1.94
CA GLU A 357 -27.94 -32.63 -2.01
C GLU A 357 -28.06 -33.88 -2.87
N LEU A 358 -27.43 -33.89 -4.05
CA LEU A 358 -27.41 -35.07 -4.91
C LEU A 358 -26.78 -36.27 -4.20
N MET A 359 -25.64 -36.07 -3.52
CA MET A 359 -24.98 -37.10 -2.71
C MET A 359 -25.91 -37.65 -1.62
N LEU A 360 -26.54 -36.76 -0.84
CA LEU A 360 -27.46 -37.14 0.24
C LEU A 360 -28.72 -37.84 -0.27
N ARG A 361 -29.17 -37.55 -1.50
CA ARG A 361 -30.30 -38.26 -2.13
C ARG A 361 -29.89 -39.66 -2.59
N SER A 362 -28.72 -39.81 -3.18
CA SER A 362 -28.24 -41.09 -3.72
C SER A 362 -27.87 -42.12 -2.65
N GLU A 363 -27.49 -41.67 -1.46
CA GLU A 363 -27.12 -42.57 -0.37
C GLU A 363 -28.26 -42.83 0.62
N PRO A 364 -28.51 -44.10 0.99
CA PRO A 364 -29.40 -44.44 2.10
C PRO A 364 -28.71 -44.12 3.44
N ALA A 365 -29.18 -43.07 4.11
CA ALA A 365 -28.52 -42.52 5.29
C ALA A 365 -28.73 -43.32 6.59
N PHE A 366 -29.71 -44.23 6.66
CA PHE A 366 -30.12 -44.86 7.91
C PHE A 366 -30.51 -46.34 7.72
N GLY A 367 -29.77 -47.25 8.35
CA GLY A 367 -30.02 -48.69 8.36
C GLY A 367 -29.36 -49.37 9.55
N ALA A 368 -30.02 -50.33 10.18
CA ALA A 368 -29.57 -50.97 11.42
C ALA A 368 -28.29 -51.83 11.27
N GLN A 369 -27.96 -52.26 10.04
CA GLN A 369 -26.74 -53.01 9.75
C GLN A 369 -25.99 -52.37 8.57
N GLY A 370 -24.82 -51.76 8.83
CA GLY A 370 -23.98 -51.14 7.81
C GLY A 370 -24.24 -49.65 7.53
N GLN A 371 -24.49 -48.85 8.57
CA GLN A 371 -24.64 -47.38 8.46
C GLN A 371 -23.35 -46.73 7.93
N SER A 372 -23.45 -46.07 6.77
CA SER A 372 -22.35 -45.35 6.15
C SER A 372 -22.43 -43.86 6.51
N LEU A 373 -21.65 -43.41 7.49
CA LEU A 373 -21.71 -42.03 8.00
C LEU A 373 -20.92 -41.02 7.15
N TRP A 374 -20.18 -41.48 6.13
CA TRP A 374 -19.23 -40.62 5.42
C TRP A 374 -19.91 -39.43 4.71
N SER A 375 -21.13 -39.60 4.17
CA SER A 375 -21.85 -38.50 3.52
C SER A 375 -22.27 -37.43 4.52
N PHE A 376 -22.61 -37.83 5.75
CA PHE A 376 -22.86 -36.89 6.84
C PHE A 376 -21.56 -36.22 7.33
N GLU A 377 -20.47 -36.97 7.49
CA GLU A 377 -19.16 -36.41 7.84
C GLU A 377 -18.68 -35.36 6.82
N VAL A 378 -18.87 -35.64 5.53
CA VAL A 378 -18.61 -34.70 4.44
C VAL A 378 -19.48 -33.45 4.61
N LEU A 379 -20.78 -33.61 4.84
CA LEU A 379 -21.69 -32.50 5.05
C LEU A 379 -21.27 -31.62 6.24
N VAL A 380 -20.88 -32.24 7.37
CA VAL A 380 -20.41 -31.50 8.56
C VAL A 380 -19.14 -30.72 8.25
N LYS A 381 -18.21 -31.25 7.47
CA LYS A 381 -17.00 -30.50 7.07
C LYS A 381 -17.30 -29.24 6.26
N TRP A 382 -18.41 -29.22 5.50
CA TRP A 382 -18.82 -28.03 4.74
C TRP A 382 -19.51 -26.95 5.58
N HIS A 383 -19.86 -27.21 6.85
CA HIS A 383 -20.56 -26.23 7.68
C HIS A 383 -19.72 -24.97 7.95
N THR A 384 -18.39 -25.08 7.95
CA THR A 384 -17.48 -23.95 8.19
C THR A 384 -17.39 -23.01 7.00
N TYR A 385 -17.76 -23.47 5.79
CA TYR A 385 -17.59 -22.71 4.54
C TYR A 385 -18.91 -22.24 3.93
N LEU A 386 -20.04 -22.84 4.32
CA LEU A 386 -21.36 -22.49 3.81
C LEU A 386 -22.13 -21.61 4.81
N PRO A 387 -23.00 -20.71 4.33
CA PRO A 387 -23.93 -20.01 5.20
C PRO A 387 -24.78 -20.99 6.01
N PHE A 388 -24.90 -20.75 7.31
CA PHE A 388 -25.61 -21.66 8.23
C PHE A 388 -27.05 -21.95 7.77
N THR A 389 -27.76 -20.93 7.29
CA THR A 389 -29.13 -21.05 6.77
C THR A 389 -29.23 -22.08 5.65
N ASP A 390 -28.27 -22.06 4.73
CA ASP A 390 -28.29 -22.89 3.53
C ASP A 390 -27.85 -24.31 3.86
N TRP A 391 -26.81 -24.44 4.68
CA TRP A 391 -26.37 -25.73 5.22
C TRP A 391 -27.46 -26.42 6.04
N PHE A 392 -28.13 -25.67 6.93
CA PHE A 392 -29.20 -26.23 7.77
C PHE A 392 -30.45 -26.59 6.97
N SER A 393 -30.78 -25.81 5.94
CA SER A 393 -31.85 -26.15 5.00
C SER A 393 -31.61 -27.51 4.34
N LEU A 394 -30.36 -27.80 3.95
CA LEU A 394 -29.97 -29.08 3.38
C LEU A 394 -30.13 -30.24 4.39
N VAL A 395 -29.67 -30.04 5.64
CA VAL A 395 -29.85 -31.02 6.73
C VAL A 395 -31.34 -31.28 6.99
N LYS A 396 -32.15 -30.23 7.05
CA LYS A 396 -33.59 -30.31 7.29
C LYS A 396 -34.37 -30.94 6.14
N GLY A 397 -33.93 -30.75 4.90
CA GLY A 397 -34.58 -31.30 3.72
C GLY A 397 -34.22 -32.76 3.45
N GLN A 398 -32.95 -33.14 3.63
CA GLN A 398 -32.45 -34.44 3.18
C GLN A 398 -32.11 -35.42 4.30
N VAL A 399 -31.60 -34.93 5.44
CA VAL A 399 -31.08 -35.79 6.52
C VAL A 399 -32.17 -36.04 7.56
N LEU A 400 -32.74 -34.99 8.14
CA LEU A 400 -33.71 -35.08 9.24
C LEU A 400 -35.00 -35.86 8.89
N PRO A 401 -35.59 -35.73 7.68
CA PRO A 401 -36.79 -36.50 7.35
C PRO A 401 -36.51 -38.00 7.29
N LYS A 402 -35.36 -38.38 6.72
CA LYS A 402 -34.92 -39.78 6.68
C LYS A 402 -34.59 -40.32 8.09
N PHE A 403 -33.96 -39.49 8.93
CA PHE A 403 -33.68 -39.80 10.33
C PHE A 403 -34.97 -40.11 11.11
N VAL A 404 -35.96 -39.21 11.02
CA VAL A 404 -37.26 -39.38 11.70
C VAL A 404 -38.05 -40.55 11.14
N ALA A 405 -38.04 -40.75 9.82
CA ALA A 405 -38.73 -41.88 9.18
C ALA A 405 -38.17 -43.22 9.67
N HIS A 406 -36.84 -43.37 9.69
CA HIS A 406 -36.18 -44.57 10.20
C HIS A 406 -36.50 -44.81 11.68
N LEU A 407 -36.43 -43.75 12.49
CA LEU A 407 -36.78 -43.84 13.91
C LEU A 407 -38.22 -44.32 14.12
N ARG A 408 -39.19 -43.78 13.38
CA ARG A 408 -40.60 -44.21 13.50
C ARG A 408 -40.78 -45.67 13.10
N GLN A 409 -40.16 -46.08 11.99
CA GLN A 409 -40.21 -47.48 11.55
C GLN A 409 -39.60 -48.42 12.61
N TRP A 410 -38.49 -48.02 13.24
CA TRP A 410 -37.86 -48.83 14.30
C TRP A 410 -38.70 -48.85 15.58
N LEU A 411 -39.37 -47.76 15.93
CA LEU A 411 -40.28 -47.70 17.09
C LEU A 411 -41.57 -48.53 16.90
N GLU A 412 -41.97 -48.82 15.66
CA GLU A 412 -43.14 -49.64 15.32
C GLU A 412 -42.82 -51.15 15.24
N ASP A 413 -41.55 -51.52 15.21
CA ASP A 413 -41.12 -52.92 15.15
C ASP A 413 -41.38 -53.63 16.50
N PRO A 414 -42.18 -54.72 16.54
CA PRO A 414 -42.53 -55.42 17.78
C PRO A 414 -41.33 -55.98 18.55
N GLY A 415 -40.17 -56.17 17.90
CA GLY A 415 -38.93 -56.63 18.51
C GLY A 415 -37.99 -55.52 19.01
N ALA A 416 -38.35 -54.24 18.86
CA ALA A 416 -37.41 -53.14 19.09
C ALA A 416 -37.07 -52.90 20.56
N SER A 417 -35.77 -52.73 20.82
CA SER A 417 -35.21 -52.30 22.10
C SER A 417 -35.13 -50.78 22.18
N TYR A 418 -35.90 -50.16 23.10
CA TYR A 418 -35.85 -48.69 23.27
C TYR A 418 -34.49 -48.19 23.78
N ALA A 419 -33.72 -49.04 24.49
CA ALA A 419 -32.38 -48.68 24.93
C ALA A 419 -31.44 -48.49 23.72
N GLU A 420 -31.50 -49.40 22.75
CA GLU A 420 -30.71 -49.30 21.52
C GLU A 420 -31.13 -48.09 20.67
N ILE A 421 -32.43 -47.78 20.63
CA ILE A 421 -32.96 -46.60 19.95
C ILE A 421 -32.47 -45.30 20.61
N ALA A 422 -32.43 -45.26 21.95
CA ALA A 422 -31.93 -44.11 22.69
C ALA A 422 -30.42 -43.90 22.48
N ASP A 423 -29.64 -44.98 22.52
CA ASP A 423 -28.20 -44.95 22.25
C ASP A 423 -27.90 -44.48 20.82
N TRP A 424 -28.63 -45.01 19.84
CA TRP A 424 -28.51 -44.58 18.44
C TRP A 424 -28.82 -43.09 18.26
N TYR A 425 -29.88 -42.58 18.90
CA TYR A 425 -30.21 -41.16 18.87
C TYR A 425 -29.10 -40.29 19.48
N TRP A 426 -28.49 -40.73 20.58
CA TRP A 426 -27.38 -40.02 21.22
C TRP A 426 -26.10 -40.03 20.39
N GLN A 427 -25.78 -41.15 19.74
CA GLN A 427 -24.67 -41.23 18.80
C GLN A 427 -24.86 -40.23 17.65
N TRP A 428 -26.05 -40.17 17.06
CA TRP A 428 -26.34 -39.20 15.99
C TRP A 428 -26.27 -37.76 16.46
N ARG A 429 -26.73 -37.46 17.68
CA ARG A 429 -26.58 -36.13 18.28
C ARG A 429 -25.10 -35.73 18.43
N GLN A 430 -24.24 -36.68 18.82
CA GLN A 430 -22.80 -36.43 19.03
C GLN A 430 -22.02 -36.18 17.73
N LEU A 431 -22.57 -36.56 16.56
CA LEU A 431 -21.94 -36.28 15.27
C LEU A 431 -21.99 -34.78 14.88
N TYR A 432 -22.85 -33.99 15.53
CA TYR A 432 -22.93 -32.55 15.30
C TYR A 432 -21.93 -31.81 16.20
N PRO A 433 -21.08 -30.93 15.64
CA PRO A 433 -20.26 -30.02 16.43
C PRO A 433 -21.11 -29.18 17.40
N ALA A 434 -20.56 -28.89 18.59
CA ALA A 434 -21.25 -28.13 19.63
C ALA A 434 -21.77 -26.76 19.11
N THR A 435 -20.98 -26.08 18.29
CA THR A 435 -21.32 -24.80 17.64
C THR A 435 -22.59 -24.87 16.79
N ILE A 436 -22.87 -26.02 16.18
CA ILE A 436 -24.09 -26.25 15.40
C ILE A 436 -25.25 -26.59 16.33
N PHE A 437 -25.02 -27.43 17.35
CA PHE A 437 -26.08 -27.88 18.24
C PHE A 437 -26.59 -26.78 19.20
N GLU A 438 -25.78 -25.77 19.48
CA GLU A 438 -26.20 -24.59 20.26
C GLU A 438 -27.26 -23.73 19.55
N GLN A 439 -27.38 -23.85 18.22
CA GLN A 439 -28.37 -23.11 17.44
C GLN A 439 -29.80 -23.59 17.76
N GLU A 440 -30.67 -22.66 18.14
CA GLU A 440 -32.06 -22.97 18.54
C GLU A 440 -32.83 -23.72 17.45
N ALA A 441 -32.61 -23.36 16.18
CA ALA A 441 -33.23 -24.02 15.04
C ALA A 441 -32.91 -25.52 14.96
N VAL A 442 -31.67 -25.90 15.27
CA VAL A 442 -31.22 -27.30 15.28
C VAL A 442 -31.85 -28.03 16.46
N GLN A 443 -31.81 -27.43 17.66
CA GLN A 443 -32.43 -28.02 18.86
C GLN A 443 -33.93 -28.29 18.69
N ALA A 444 -34.65 -27.35 18.07
CA ALA A 444 -36.08 -27.50 17.81
C ALA A 444 -36.39 -28.73 16.94
N GLU A 445 -35.56 -29.01 15.94
CA GLU A 445 -35.72 -30.20 15.11
C GLU A 445 -35.35 -31.49 15.87
N PHE A 446 -34.31 -31.47 16.71
CA PHE A 446 -33.91 -32.62 17.53
C PHE A 446 -34.87 -32.95 18.68
N ARG A 447 -35.74 -32.02 19.09
CA ARG A 447 -36.84 -32.27 20.04
C ARG A 447 -37.95 -33.14 19.45
N LYS A 448 -38.19 -33.09 18.13
CA LYS A 448 -39.28 -33.85 17.48
C LYS A 448 -39.10 -35.38 17.62
N PRO A 449 -37.92 -35.96 17.32
CA PRO A 449 -37.60 -37.37 17.61
C PRO A 449 -37.91 -37.79 19.05
N LEU A 450 -37.51 -36.98 20.03
CA LEU A 450 -37.72 -37.27 21.46
C LEU A 450 -39.21 -37.38 21.81
N ILE A 451 -40.05 -36.52 21.23
CA ILE A 451 -41.50 -36.59 21.41
C ILE A 451 -42.05 -37.92 20.87
N TYR A 452 -41.57 -38.39 19.71
CA TYR A 452 -42.00 -39.69 19.17
C TYR A 452 -41.59 -40.85 20.08
N MET A 453 -40.38 -40.85 20.64
CA MET A 453 -39.94 -41.87 21.61
C MET A 453 -40.79 -41.85 22.89
N ALA A 454 -41.10 -40.66 23.41
CA ALA A 454 -41.95 -40.50 24.59
C ALA A 454 -43.39 -41.02 24.35
N ILE A 455 -43.95 -40.77 23.16
CA ILE A 455 -45.27 -41.30 22.80
C ILE A 455 -45.24 -42.82 22.64
N ALA A 456 -44.20 -43.38 22.01
CA ALA A 456 -44.08 -44.82 21.79
C ALA A 456 -43.94 -45.60 23.10
N THR A 457 -43.11 -45.12 24.02
CA THR A 457 -42.95 -45.71 25.37
C THR A 457 -44.25 -45.66 26.18
N ALA A 458 -44.97 -44.54 26.14
CA ALA A 458 -46.27 -44.40 26.80
C ALA A 458 -47.35 -45.33 26.22
N ARG A 459 -47.28 -45.68 24.93
CA ARG A 459 -48.22 -46.63 24.29
C ARG A 459 -47.95 -48.07 24.73
N ARG A 460 -46.69 -48.49 24.79
CA ARG A 460 -46.33 -49.86 25.20
C ARG A 460 -46.71 -50.14 26.66
N HIS A 461 -46.51 -49.17 27.56
CA HIS A 461 -46.98 -49.26 28.95
C HIS A 461 -48.51 -49.35 29.13
N ARG A 462 -49.31 -49.14 28.08
CA ARG A 462 -50.77 -49.36 28.10
C ARG A 462 -51.20 -50.66 27.42
N SER A 463 -50.28 -51.34 26.73
CA SER A 463 -50.53 -52.57 25.99
C SER A 463 -50.03 -53.82 26.74
N ASP A 464 -49.08 -53.64 27.66
CA ASP A 464 -48.76 -54.57 28.76
C ASP A 464 -49.70 -54.30 29.95
#